data_AF-A0AAU2N5A5-F1
#
_entry.id   AF-A0AAU2N5A5-F1
#
_cell.length_a   1.000
_cell.length_b   1.000
_cell.length_c   1.000
_cell.angle_alpha   90.00
_cell.angle_beta   90.00
_cell.angle_gamma   90.00
#
_symmetry.space_group_name_H-M   'P 1'
#
loop_
_entity.id
_entity.type
_entity.pdbx_description
1 polymer ?
#
loop_
_entity_poly.entity_id
_entity_poly.type
_entity_poly.pdbx_seq_one_letter_code
_entity_poly.pdbx_strand_id
1 'polypeptide(L)'
;MLTIVTREEWGARPRKKPETLSFSPWRGGVVVHHLGPGKEAQSRHDDCAAHVRDIQRMQMDPPFWSSKDTYDDIAYNYLVCNHGIVFEGRGSEVRSAANGAEPPSKVKIPGANQDYFAVCGMMALEDEVHGEMVATIRELVGWLRSNAQAGPLVRGHLDVFDTECPGKLYPYLTSGAFLPPGGGDDGPTPPKPSQPLFYYSRSQWGARPPKEVTRVPLSERTGFTVHYSDGPTSQTVRAIQNYHMDGQGWSDIGYNFLVDRDGRIYEGRGWDVVGAHATGHNTTHIGACFIGYDGDATPRALSALRALYNAANANTGRTLTPTWHGGLSGQSTQCPGPGLRAWVQGGMQATSIPVREGTGGIGGSGGGTGAGGGGMTSVRSVASQQQAVNGRGYSPALTVDGIWGPHTDAGVRWLQTKLGVGADGLWGPATEAAYASGSGGTGGGGGGMTSVRSVSSQQQAVNGYGYSPALTVDGIWGPHTDAGVRWLQTKLGVGADGLWGPATEAAYNGGLDNGAALTVDGSFGPATVKATQRAIGVTVDGQWGPDSVRGLQRHLNTWSGAGLVVDGAAGPATYKALQTHLNKMTGAGLAVDGAWGPATVKALQTALNRGQF
;
A
#
# COMPACT_ATOMS: atom_id res chain seq x y z
N MET A 1 -1.30 32.26 -18.00
CA MET A 1 -2.64 32.42 -17.39
C MET A 1 -3.59 31.62 -18.25
N LEU A 2 -4.33 30.69 -17.66
CA LEU A 2 -5.18 29.77 -18.40
C LEU A 2 -6.26 30.54 -19.16
N THR A 3 -6.27 30.41 -20.49
CA THR A 3 -7.30 31.01 -21.36
C THR A 3 -8.38 29.97 -21.62
N ILE A 4 -9.59 30.25 -21.18
CA ILE A 4 -10.78 29.44 -21.40
C ILE A 4 -11.71 30.21 -22.34
N VAL A 5 -11.88 29.72 -23.56
CA VAL A 5 -12.89 30.22 -24.50
C VAL A 5 -14.25 29.72 -24.04
N THR A 6 -15.10 30.64 -23.60
CA THR A 6 -16.44 30.38 -23.09
C THR A 6 -17.37 29.84 -24.17
N ARG A 7 -18.48 29.23 -23.74
CA ARG A 7 -19.55 28.77 -24.66
C ARG A 7 -20.05 29.84 -25.62
N GLU A 8 -20.11 31.10 -25.20
CA GLU A 8 -20.55 32.20 -26.06
C GLU A 8 -19.51 32.50 -27.15
N GLU A 9 -18.23 32.61 -26.76
CA GLU A 9 -17.13 32.97 -27.67
C GLU A 9 -16.88 31.93 -28.77
N TRP A 10 -17.03 30.63 -28.50
CA TRP A 10 -16.95 29.61 -29.56
C TRP A 10 -18.28 29.36 -30.30
N GLY A 11 -19.37 30.03 -29.91
CA GLY A 11 -20.67 29.93 -30.58
C GLY A 11 -21.40 28.61 -30.31
N ALA A 12 -21.49 28.21 -29.05
CA ALA A 12 -22.16 26.99 -28.62
C ALA A 12 -23.65 27.00 -28.92
N ARG A 13 -24.17 25.86 -29.39
CA ARG A 13 -25.62 25.63 -29.45
C ARG A 13 -26.21 25.52 -28.03
N PRO A 14 -27.48 25.93 -27.83
CA PRO A 14 -28.22 25.63 -26.61
C PRO A 14 -28.33 24.12 -26.37
N ARG A 15 -28.37 23.72 -25.10
CA ARG A 15 -28.52 22.31 -24.68
C ARG A 15 -29.95 21.82 -24.97
N LYS A 16 -30.12 20.54 -25.34
CA LYS A 16 -31.44 19.96 -25.66
C LYS A 16 -32.37 19.82 -24.45
N LYS A 17 -31.82 19.72 -23.22
CA LYS A 17 -32.58 19.57 -21.97
C LYS A 17 -31.97 20.39 -20.83
N PRO A 18 -32.77 20.79 -19.81
CA PRO A 18 -32.25 21.27 -18.52
C PRO A 18 -31.46 20.16 -17.82
N GLU A 19 -30.41 20.53 -17.10
CA GLU A 19 -29.38 19.57 -16.67
C GLU A 19 -29.55 19.04 -15.25
N THR A 20 -29.06 17.82 -15.02
CA THR A 20 -29.09 17.17 -13.72
C THR A 20 -27.97 17.69 -12.80
N LEU A 21 -28.34 18.43 -11.77
CA LEU A 21 -27.43 19.07 -10.80
C LEU A 21 -26.70 18.12 -9.83
N SER A 22 -26.92 16.79 -9.92
CA SER A 22 -26.18 15.82 -9.11
C SER A 22 -24.77 15.62 -9.68
N PHE A 23 -23.88 16.53 -9.27
CA PHE A 23 -22.48 16.58 -9.65
C PHE A 23 -21.64 16.83 -8.39
N SER A 24 -20.57 16.07 -8.19
CA SER A 24 -19.73 16.11 -6.99
C SER A 24 -18.27 15.83 -7.36
N PRO A 25 -17.66 16.68 -8.21
CA PRO A 25 -16.33 16.45 -8.76
C PRO A 25 -15.23 16.37 -7.68
N TRP A 26 -15.50 16.86 -6.46
CA TRP A 26 -14.63 16.74 -5.30
C TRP A 26 -14.38 15.28 -4.86
N ARG A 27 -15.29 14.35 -5.19
CA ARG A 27 -15.19 12.91 -4.85
C ARG A 27 -14.14 12.19 -5.69
N GLY A 28 -13.90 12.65 -6.92
CA GLY A 28 -12.93 12.09 -7.86
C GLY A 28 -11.90 13.12 -8.29
N GLY A 29 -12.25 13.94 -9.28
CA GLY A 29 -11.37 14.95 -9.86
C GLY A 29 -11.57 15.13 -11.35
N VAL A 30 -10.59 14.72 -12.16
CA VAL A 30 -10.57 14.88 -13.62
C VAL A 30 -10.33 13.54 -14.31
N VAL A 31 -11.10 13.23 -15.35
CA VAL A 31 -10.83 12.16 -16.32
C VAL A 31 -10.42 12.80 -17.64
N VAL A 32 -9.27 12.38 -18.17
CA VAL A 32 -8.71 12.83 -19.45
C VAL A 32 -9.21 11.90 -20.57
N HIS A 33 -9.56 12.51 -21.71
CA HIS A 33 -10.11 11.88 -22.92
C HIS A 33 -9.34 12.29 -24.18
N HIS A 34 -9.59 11.57 -25.27
CA HIS A 34 -9.31 11.96 -26.66
C HIS A 34 -10.57 11.72 -27.52
N LEU A 35 -10.59 12.18 -28.77
CA LEU A 35 -11.79 12.19 -29.62
C LEU A 35 -12.14 10.86 -30.30
N GLY A 36 -11.25 9.86 -30.22
CA GLY A 36 -11.44 8.53 -30.84
C GLY A 36 -10.36 8.18 -31.89
N PRO A 37 -10.65 7.27 -32.84
CA PRO A 37 -9.74 6.91 -33.92
C PRO A 37 -9.66 7.98 -35.02
N GLY A 38 -8.64 7.92 -35.88
CA GLY A 38 -8.40 8.87 -36.96
C GLY A 38 -7.45 10.01 -36.59
N LYS A 39 -7.61 11.15 -37.26
CA LYS A 39 -6.85 12.41 -37.05
C LYS A 39 -7.79 13.58 -36.89
N GLU A 40 -7.60 14.34 -35.83
CA GLU A 40 -8.49 15.41 -35.37
C GLU A 40 -7.72 16.68 -34.93
N ALA A 41 -6.41 16.57 -34.71
CA ALA A 41 -5.55 17.70 -34.38
C ALA A 41 -5.48 18.73 -35.52
N GLN A 42 -5.84 19.98 -35.23
CA GLN A 42 -5.91 21.04 -36.24
C GLN A 42 -4.54 21.69 -36.45
N SER A 43 -4.21 22.06 -37.69
CA SER A 43 -2.93 22.70 -37.99
C SER A 43 -2.88 24.15 -37.48
N ARG A 44 -4.00 24.88 -37.56
CA ARG A 44 -4.14 26.27 -37.08
C ARG A 44 -5.12 26.35 -35.91
N HIS A 45 -4.90 27.32 -35.04
CA HIS A 45 -5.79 27.56 -33.90
C HIS A 45 -7.17 28.11 -34.32
N ASP A 46 -7.21 28.94 -35.36
CA ASP A 46 -8.45 29.56 -35.87
C ASP A 46 -9.54 28.51 -36.21
N ASP A 47 -9.13 27.31 -36.62
CA ASP A 47 -10.00 26.21 -36.98
C ASP A 47 -10.56 25.46 -35.75
N CYS A 48 -9.94 25.59 -34.57
CA CYS A 48 -10.33 24.86 -33.36
C CYS A 48 -11.76 25.20 -32.89
N ALA A 49 -12.18 26.47 -32.96
CA ALA A 49 -13.54 26.84 -32.58
C ALA A 49 -14.60 26.24 -33.51
N ALA A 50 -14.29 26.11 -34.81
CA ALA A 50 -15.15 25.39 -35.76
C ALA A 50 -15.19 23.89 -35.43
N HIS A 51 -14.04 23.29 -35.11
CA HIS A 51 -13.96 21.90 -34.71
C HIS A 51 -14.75 21.59 -33.42
N VAL A 52 -14.74 22.47 -32.40
CA VAL A 52 -15.59 22.28 -31.19
C VAL A 52 -17.09 22.31 -31.53
N ARG A 53 -17.53 23.21 -32.43
CA ARG A 53 -18.92 23.23 -32.94
C ARG A 53 -19.26 21.93 -33.69
N ASP A 54 -18.32 21.37 -34.43
CA ASP A 54 -18.48 20.10 -35.15
C ASP A 54 -18.58 18.89 -34.21
N ILE A 55 -17.77 18.85 -33.14
CA ILE A 55 -17.88 17.86 -32.06
C ILE A 55 -19.25 17.96 -31.38
N GLN A 56 -19.68 19.18 -31.00
CA GLN A 56 -21.00 19.40 -30.40
C GLN A 56 -22.12 18.93 -31.34
N ARG A 57 -22.06 19.30 -32.64
CA ARG A 57 -23.02 18.86 -33.65
C ARG A 57 -23.09 17.33 -33.74
N MET A 58 -21.95 16.65 -33.84
CA MET A 58 -21.92 15.18 -34.00
C MET A 58 -22.38 14.42 -32.76
N GLN A 59 -22.22 14.97 -31.56
CA GLN A 59 -22.71 14.36 -30.32
C GLN A 59 -24.19 14.66 -30.06
N MET A 60 -24.68 15.83 -30.45
CA MET A 60 -26.10 16.19 -30.33
C MET A 60 -26.95 15.59 -31.44
N ASP A 61 -26.49 15.60 -32.68
CA ASP A 61 -27.23 15.17 -33.87
C ASP A 61 -26.35 14.21 -34.72
N PRO A 62 -26.04 13.01 -34.21
CA PRO A 62 -25.28 12.02 -34.96
C PRO A 62 -26.02 11.62 -36.26
N PRO A 63 -25.30 11.35 -37.37
CA PRO A 63 -25.93 10.87 -38.61
C PRO A 63 -26.73 9.59 -38.38
N PHE A 64 -27.84 9.38 -39.11
CA PHE A 64 -28.76 8.25 -38.90
C PHE A 64 -28.09 6.85 -38.98
N TRP A 65 -26.95 6.74 -39.66
CA TRP A 65 -26.16 5.52 -39.81
C TRP A 65 -25.17 5.29 -38.66
N SER A 66 -25.02 6.25 -37.75
CA SER A 66 -24.10 6.16 -36.61
C SER A 66 -24.76 5.45 -35.43
N SER A 67 -24.05 4.50 -34.83
CA SER A 67 -24.45 3.83 -33.58
C SER A 67 -24.05 4.62 -32.32
N LYS A 68 -23.72 5.92 -32.44
CA LYS A 68 -23.33 6.76 -31.31
C LYS A 68 -24.58 7.27 -30.58
N ASP A 69 -24.53 7.25 -29.25
CA ASP A 69 -25.58 7.82 -28.41
C ASP A 69 -25.80 9.31 -28.71
N THR A 70 -27.06 9.72 -28.68
CA THR A 70 -27.45 11.12 -28.80
C THR A 70 -27.35 11.80 -27.44
N TYR A 71 -26.41 12.74 -27.31
CA TYR A 71 -26.22 13.52 -26.09
C TYR A 71 -27.10 14.79 -26.09
N ASP A 72 -27.48 15.24 -24.90
CA ASP A 72 -28.23 16.50 -24.74
C ASP A 72 -27.38 17.75 -25.01
N ASP A 73 -26.05 17.61 -24.98
CA ASP A 73 -25.04 18.61 -25.29
C ASP A 73 -23.68 17.90 -25.40
N ILE A 74 -22.62 18.60 -25.82
CA ILE A 74 -21.22 18.08 -25.82
C ILE A 74 -20.90 17.34 -24.51
N ALA A 75 -20.30 16.15 -24.58
CA ALA A 75 -20.22 15.22 -23.45
C ALA A 75 -19.16 15.59 -22.39
N TYR A 76 -18.17 16.39 -22.78
CA TYR A 76 -17.02 16.80 -21.95
C TYR A 76 -17.30 18.12 -21.22
N ASN A 77 -16.70 18.33 -20.05
CA ASN A 77 -16.73 19.63 -19.36
C ASN A 77 -15.87 20.66 -20.05
N TYR A 78 -14.68 20.26 -20.51
CA TYR A 78 -13.72 21.11 -21.19
C TYR A 78 -13.00 20.32 -22.30
N LEU A 79 -12.56 21.04 -23.32
CA LEU A 79 -11.73 20.53 -24.40
C LEU A 79 -10.45 21.34 -24.49
N VAL A 80 -9.33 20.72 -24.84
CA VAL A 80 -8.01 21.38 -24.95
C VAL A 80 -7.43 21.11 -26.33
N CYS A 81 -7.18 22.16 -27.12
CA CYS A 81 -6.60 21.99 -28.44
C CYS A 81 -5.09 21.76 -28.39
N ASN A 82 -4.53 21.29 -29.51
CA ASN A 82 -3.09 21.05 -29.67
C ASN A 82 -2.23 22.32 -29.64
N HIS A 83 -2.85 23.51 -29.71
CA HIS A 83 -2.22 24.83 -29.50
C HIS A 83 -2.30 25.33 -28.05
N GLY A 84 -2.80 24.53 -27.10
CA GLY A 84 -2.81 24.88 -25.68
C GLY A 84 -3.94 25.82 -25.23
N ILE A 85 -5.04 25.93 -25.99
CA ILE A 85 -6.22 26.72 -25.60
C ILE A 85 -7.34 25.79 -25.09
N VAL A 86 -8.02 26.22 -24.03
CA VAL A 86 -9.18 25.50 -23.46
C VAL A 86 -10.47 26.06 -24.06
N PHE A 87 -11.39 25.17 -24.42
CA PHE A 87 -12.77 25.48 -24.77
C PHE A 87 -13.71 24.93 -23.70
N GLU A 88 -14.63 25.77 -23.23
CA GLU A 88 -15.66 25.37 -22.28
C GLU A 88 -16.71 24.49 -22.97
N GLY A 89 -16.76 23.21 -22.61
CA GLY A 89 -17.82 22.29 -23.01
C GLY A 89 -19.03 22.47 -22.09
N ARG A 90 -19.32 21.47 -21.25
CA ARG A 90 -20.40 21.55 -20.25
C ARG A 90 -20.14 22.60 -19.15
N GLY A 91 -18.90 23.01 -18.92
CA GLY A 91 -18.52 23.97 -17.87
C GLY A 91 -18.29 23.33 -16.49
N SER A 92 -18.05 24.16 -15.48
CA SER A 92 -17.67 23.75 -14.12
C SER A 92 -18.83 23.26 -13.25
N GLU A 93 -20.06 23.67 -13.57
CA GLU A 93 -21.25 23.46 -12.71
C GLU A 93 -22.07 22.22 -13.09
N VAL A 94 -21.65 21.52 -14.15
CA VAL A 94 -22.49 20.55 -14.86
C VAL A 94 -21.85 19.17 -14.88
N ARG A 95 -22.63 18.15 -14.60
CA ARG A 95 -22.21 16.76 -14.69
C ARG A 95 -21.71 16.38 -16.09
N SER A 96 -20.57 15.70 -16.17
CA SER A 96 -20.09 15.10 -17.43
C SER A 96 -21.07 14.04 -17.95
N ALA A 97 -20.96 13.73 -19.25
CA ALA A 97 -21.59 12.56 -19.85
C ALA A 97 -20.55 11.56 -20.42
N ALA A 98 -19.28 11.96 -20.53
CA ALA A 98 -18.25 11.20 -21.22
C ALA A 98 -17.54 10.11 -20.41
N ASN A 99 -17.60 10.11 -19.06
CA ASN A 99 -16.77 9.25 -18.20
C ASN A 99 -17.32 7.83 -17.99
N GLY A 100 -18.52 7.55 -18.48
CA GLY A 100 -19.17 6.25 -18.32
C GLY A 100 -20.67 6.32 -18.57
N ALA A 101 -21.08 5.83 -19.75
CA ALA A 101 -22.47 5.55 -20.11
C ALA A 101 -22.57 4.09 -20.60
N GLU A 102 -23.75 3.66 -21.06
CA GLU A 102 -24.06 2.27 -21.43
C GLU A 102 -23.01 1.61 -22.36
N PRO A 103 -22.79 0.28 -22.25
CA PRO A 103 -23.41 -0.64 -21.30
C PRO A 103 -22.68 -0.66 -19.93
N PRO A 104 -23.39 -0.90 -18.81
CA PRO A 104 -22.81 -0.98 -17.46
C PRO A 104 -21.69 -2.01 -17.33
N SER A 105 -21.69 -3.04 -18.18
CA SER A 105 -20.64 -4.07 -18.25
C SER A 105 -19.25 -3.52 -18.59
N LYS A 106 -19.16 -2.31 -19.14
CA LYS A 106 -17.89 -1.61 -19.41
C LYS A 106 -17.49 -0.58 -18.34
N VAL A 107 -18.35 -0.29 -17.36
CA VAL A 107 -18.07 0.70 -16.31
C VAL A 107 -17.15 0.09 -15.25
N LYS A 108 -15.92 0.62 -15.12
CA LYS A 108 -14.94 0.21 -14.10
C LYS A 108 -15.10 0.98 -12.80
N ILE A 109 -15.54 2.25 -12.87
CA ILE A 109 -15.88 3.07 -11.70
C ILE A 109 -17.33 3.56 -11.83
N PRO A 110 -18.29 2.93 -11.11
CA PRO A 110 -19.65 3.44 -11.01
C PRO A 110 -19.66 4.87 -10.48
N GLY A 111 -20.48 5.74 -11.09
CA GLY A 111 -20.57 7.15 -10.70
C GLY A 111 -19.52 8.08 -11.32
N ALA A 112 -18.67 7.63 -12.25
CA ALA A 112 -17.59 8.44 -12.81
C ALA A 112 -18.06 9.74 -13.52
N ASN A 113 -19.29 9.78 -14.04
CA ASN A 113 -19.88 11.01 -14.58
C ASN A 113 -20.22 12.03 -13.46
N GLN A 114 -20.68 11.55 -12.30
CA GLN A 114 -21.02 12.35 -11.12
C GLN A 114 -19.76 12.85 -10.39
N ASP A 115 -18.72 12.03 -10.30
CA ASP A 115 -17.60 12.26 -9.38
C ASP A 115 -16.37 12.90 -10.04
N TYR A 116 -16.37 13.07 -11.37
CA TYR A 116 -15.23 13.62 -12.11
C TYR A 116 -15.68 14.58 -13.24
N PHE A 117 -14.91 15.64 -13.43
CA PHE A 117 -14.87 16.40 -14.68
C PHE A 117 -14.36 15.52 -15.83
N ALA A 118 -14.84 15.77 -17.03
CA ALA A 118 -14.31 15.19 -18.27
C ALA A 118 -13.55 16.25 -19.07
N VAL A 119 -12.24 16.06 -19.28
CA VAL A 119 -11.36 16.95 -20.05
C VAL A 119 -10.87 16.21 -21.29
N CYS A 120 -11.21 16.69 -22.49
CA CYS A 120 -10.79 16.05 -23.74
C CYS A 120 -9.62 16.80 -24.38
N GLY A 121 -8.50 16.11 -24.62
CA GLY A 121 -7.54 16.56 -25.63
C GLY A 121 -8.17 16.46 -27.01
N MET A 122 -8.15 17.53 -27.79
CA MET A 122 -8.69 17.55 -29.17
C MET A 122 -7.67 16.92 -30.13
N MET A 123 -7.48 15.61 -29.96
CA MET A 123 -6.66 14.74 -30.79
C MET A 123 -7.33 13.37 -30.90
N ALA A 124 -6.96 12.60 -31.92
CA ALA A 124 -7.35 11.22 -32.12
C ALA A 124 -6.13 10.27 -32.01
N LEU A 125 -6.35 8.96 -32.18
CA LEU A 125 -5.29 7.94 -31.98
C LEU A 125 -4.07 8.11 -32.88
N GLU A 126 -4.25 8.59 -34.11
CA GLU A 126 -3.15 8.72 -35.07
C GLU A 126 -2.37 10.03 -34.92
N ASP A 127 -2.93 11.04 -34.25
CA ASP A 127 -2.29 12.32 -34.00
C ASP A 127 -1.13 12.18 -33.00
N GLU A 128 -0.15 13.07 -33.06
CA GLU A 128 0.91 13.14 -32.06
C GLU A 128 0.49 13.98 -30.85
N VAL A 129 1.10 13.71 -29.69
CA VAL A 129 0.82 14.48 -28.46
C VAL A 129 1.62 15.78 -28.48
N HIS A 130 0.91 16.91 -28.54
CA HIS A 130 1.52 18.24 -28.45
C HIS A 130 1.84 18.63 -27.00
N GLY A 131 3.05 19.14 -26.76
CA GLY A 131 3.49 19.59 -25.43
C GLY A 131 2.60 20.68 -24.82
N GLU A 132 2.12 21.61 -25.64
CA GLU A 132 1.19 22.67 -25.23
C GLU A 132 -0.13 22.10 -24.71
N MET A 133 -0.69 21.08 -25.36
CA MET A 133 -1.90 20.40 -24.87
C MET A 133 -1.66 19.80 -23.48
N VAL A 134 -0.50 19.18 -23.25
CA VAL A 134 -0.15 18.58 -21.95
C VAL A 134 0.02 19.66 -20.87
N ALA A 135 0.70 20.76 -21.19
CA ALA A 135 0.85 21.90 -20.29
C ALA A 135 -0.51 22.52 -19.93
N THR A 136 -1.39 22.74 -20.91
CA THR A 136 -2.70 23.33 -20.68
C THR A 136 -3.66 22.39 -19.95
N ILE A 137 -3.67 21.08 -20.21
CA ILE A 137 -4.46 20.13 -19.40
C ILE A 137 -4.00 20.17 -17.94
N ARG A 138 -2.68 20.26 -17.68
CA ARG A 138 -2.12 20.41 -16.33
C ARG A 138 -2.55 21.72 -15.64
N GLU A 139 -2.50 22.85 -16.35
CA GLU A 139 -2.99 24.13 -15.83
C GLU A 139 -4.50 24.09 -15.55
N LEU A 140 -5.28 23.46 -16.43
CA LEU A 140 -6.72 23.28 -16.26
C LEU A 140 -7.07 22.37 -15.07
N VAL A 141 -6.32 21.29 -14.83
CA VAL A 141 -6.45 20.48 -13.60
C VAL A 141 -6.21 21.34 -12.36
N GLY A 142 -5.19 22.21 -12.37
CA GLY A 142 -4.94 23.17 -11.31
C GLY A 142 -6.11 24.15 -11.10
N TRP A 143 -6.58 24.76 -12.19
CA TRP A 143 -7.70 25.70 -12.16
C TRP A 143 -8.99 25.05 -11.66
N LEU A 144 -9.33 23.83 -12.10
CA LEU A 144 -10.52 23.11 -11.68
C LEU A 144 -10.49 22.75 -10.19
N ARG A 145 -9.33 22.45 -9.62
CA ARG A 145 -9.18 22.23 -8.16
C ARG A 145 -9.40 23.53 -7.39
N SER A 146 -8.85 24.64 -7.86
CA SER A 146 -8.94 25.94 -7.18
C SER A 146 -10.30 26.62 -7.31
N ASN A 147 -11.02 26.44 -8.43
CA ASN A 147 -12.22 27.23 -8.77
C ASN A 147 -13.49 26.39 -8.94
N ALA A 148 -13.38 25.09 -9.21
CA ALA A 148 -14.50 24.22 -9.55
C ALA A 148 -14.61 22.97 -8.64
N GLN A 149 -13.97 23.01 -7.46
CA GLN A 149 -13.99 21.93 -6.46
C GLN A 149 -13.56 20.55 -7.00
N ALA A 150 -12.70 20.48 -8.03
CA ALA A 150 -12.23 19.18 -8.50
C ALA A 150 -11.46 18.43 -7.42
N GLY A 151 -11.78 17.16 -7.26
CA GLY A 151 -11.03 16.22 -6.43
C GLY A 151 -9.59 16.04 -6.91
N PRO A 152 -8.73 15.43 -6.07
CA PRO A 152 -7.30 15.36 -6.34
C PRO A 152 -6.92 14.31 -7.39
N LEU A 153 -7.81 13.44 -7.83
CA LEU A 153 -7.47 12.39 -8.80
C LEU A 153 -7.45 12.94 -10.23
N VAL A 154 -6.45 12.55 -11.01
CA VAL A 154 -6.44 12.69 -12.46
C VAL A 154 -6.33 11.27 -13.03
N ARG A 155 -7.25 10.92 -13.94
CA ARG A 155 -7.40 9.57 -14.51
C ARG A 155 -7.49 9.62 -16.03
N GLY A 156 -7.28 8.50 -16.69
CA GLY A 156 -7.70 8.30 -18.08
C GLY A 156 -9.09 7.68 -18.14
N HIS A 157 -9.78 7.83 -19.27
CA HIS A 157 -11.05 7.13 -19.48
C HIS A 157 -10.93 5.61 -19.29
N LEU A 158 -9.81 5.00 -19.72
CA LEU A 158 -9.42 3.60 -19.49
C LEU A 158 -9.45 3.16 -18.02
N ASP A 159 -9.25 4.07 -17.07
CA ASP A 159 -9.29 3.78 -15.63
C ASP A 159 -10.71 3.71 -15.07
N VAL A 160 -11.69 4.33 -15.76
CA VAL A 160 -13.08 4.45 -15.32
C VAL A 160 -14.06 3.67 -16.19
N PHE A 161 -13.66 3.33 -17.42
CA PHE A 161 -14.44 2.62 -18.42
C PHE A 161 -13.56 1.67 -19.26
N ASP A 162 -14.18 0.70 -19.94
CA ASP A 162 -13.49 -0.24 -20.82
C ASP A 162 -13.38 0.29 -22.26
N THR A 163 -12.27 0.99 -22.50
CA THR A 163 -11.96 1.73 -23.72
C THR A 163 -10.45 1.95 -23.87
N GLU A 164 -9.98 2.16 -25.09
CA GLU A 164 -8.58 2.57 -25.39
C GLU A 164 -8.31 4.05 -25.09
N CYS A 165 -9.36 4.87 -24.92
CA CYS A 165 -9.28 6.27 -24.52
C CYS A 165 -8.60 6.40 -23.14
N PRO A 166 -7.59 7.26 -22.92
CA PRO A 166 -7.21 8.43 -23.72
C PRO A 166 -6.07 8.21 -24.72
N GLY A 167 -5.78 6.97 -25.12
CA GLY A 167 -4.78 6.65 -26.14
C GLY A 167 -3.38 7.14 -25.77
N LYS A 168 -2.72 7.86 -26.70
CA LYS A 168 -1.36 8.39 -26.53
C LYS A 168 -1.19 9.39 -25.36
N LEU A 169 -2.29 9.90 -24.77
CA LEU A 169 -2.23 10.73 -23.55
C LEU A 169 -2.05 9.89 -22.27
N TYR A 170 -2.29 8.57 -22.29
CA TYR A 170 -2.22 7.73 -21.10
C TYR A 170 -0.82 7.67 -20.43
N PRO A 171 0.31 7.60 -21.16
CA PRO A 171 1.63 7.73 -20.56
C PRO A 171 1.83 9.01 -19.73
N TYR A 172 1.23 10.13 -20.15
CA TYR A 172 1.30 11.42 -19.45
C TYR A 172 0.47 11.47 -18.16
N LEU A 173 -0.56 10.62 -18.03
CA LEU A 173 -1.22 10.35 -16.75
C LEU A 173 -0.28 9.58 -15.82
N THR A 174 0.33 8.50 -16.31
CA THR A 174 1.19 7.63 -15.49
C THR A 174 2.48 8.30 -15.02
N SER A 175 3.01 9.27 -15.77
CA SER A 175 4.15 10.10 -15.37
C SER A 175 3.77 11.27 -14.46
N GLY A 176 2.48 11.52 -14.22
CA GLY A 176 2.00 12.66 -13.45
C GLY A 176 2.09 14.00 -14.19
N ALA A 177 2.33 14.01 -15.50
CA ALA A 177 2.53 15.25 -16.28
C ALA A 177 1.28 16.16 -16.33
N PHE A 178 0.09 15.64 -16.01
CA PHE A 178 -1.14 16.44 -15.86
C PHE A 178 -1.37 16.98 -14.44
N LEU A 179 -0.45 16.74 -13.49
CA LEU A 179 -0.51 17.33 -12.15
C LEU A 179 0.24 18.68 -12.13
N PRO A 180 -0.36 19.75 -11.59
CA PRO A 180 0.33 21.04 -11.48
C PRO A 180 1.59 20.92 -10.60
N PRO A 181 2.70 21.59 -10.93
CA PRO A 181 3.91 21.56 -10.11
C PRO A 181 3.64 22.26 -8.77
N GLY A 182 3.93 21.59 -7.65
CA GLY A 182 4.09 22.28 -6.37
C GLY A 182 5.45 23.00 -6.36
N GLY A 183 5.46 24.31 -6.11
CA GLY A 183 6.66 25.13 -6.29
C GLY A 183 7.75 24.93 -5.23
N GLY A 184 9.00 24.94 -5.69
CA GLY A 184 10.25 25.03 -4.91
C GLY A 184 10.78 23.70 -4.33
N ASP A 185 12.01 23.23 -4.61
CA ASP A 185 13.01 23.60 -5.63
C ASP A 185 13.93 22.38 -5.90
N ASP A 186 14.62 22.40 -7.05
CA ASP A 186 15.82 21.63 -7.45
C ASP A 186 15.81 20.08 -7.54
N GLY A 187 16.36 19.56 -8.65
CA GLY A 187 16.46 18.12 -8.99
C GLY A 187 17.65 17.36 -8.36
N PRO A 188 17.93 16.08 -8.73
CA PRO A 188 17.54 15.41 -9.98
C PRO A 188 16.80 14.06 -9.84
N THR A 189 15.96 13.76 -10.85
CA THR A 189 15.25 12.47 -11.11
C THR A 189 14.26 11.95 -10.06
N PRO A 190 13.12 11.35 -10.48
CA PRO A 190 11.97 11.15 -9.59
C PRO A 190 12.08 9.88 -8.72
N PRO A 191 11.76 9.96 -7.40
CA PRO A 191 11.34 8.80 -6.64
C PRO A 191 9.94 8.33 -7.10
N LYS A 192 9.72 7.02 -6.97
CA LYS A 192 8.58 6.26 -7.51
C LYS A 192 7.22 6.54 -6.82
N PRO A 193 6.08 6.19 -7.45
CA PRO A 193 4.80 6.88 -7.25
C PRO A 193 4.24 6.87 -5.81
N SER A 194 3.61 7.99 -5.45
CA SER A 194 2.99 8.18 -4.14
C SER A 194 1.67 7.40 -4.00
N GLN A 195 1.66 6.47 -3.06
CA GLN A 195 0.48 5.72 -2.63
C GLN A 195 -0.59 6.67 -2.05
N PRO A 196 -1.90 6.34 -2.14
CA PRO A 196 -2.97 7.11 -1.51
C PRO A 196 -2.84 7.14 0.03
N LEU A 197 -3.47 8.11 0.70
CA LEU A 197 -3.71 7.96 2.15
C LEU A 197 -4.82 6.93 2.37
N PHE A 198 -4.74 6.26 3.51
CA PHE A 198 -5.71 5.27 3.94
C PHE A 198 -6.35 5.75 5.23
N TYR A 199 -7.69 5.78 5.29
CA TYR A 199 -8.43 6.04 6.52
C TYR A 199 -8.98 4.72 7.07
N TYR A 200 -8.67 4.47 8.33
CA TYR A 200 -9.11 3.30 9.09
C TYR A 200 -10.10 3.79 10.14
N SER A 201 -11.38 3.50 9.92
CA SER A 201 -12.42 3.69 10.93
C SER A 201 -12.11 2.89 12.21
N ARG A 202 -12.79 3.23 13.31
CA ARG A 202 -12.68 2.51 14.59
C ARG A 202 -12.79 1.00 14.43
N SER A 203 -13.71 0.54 13.56
CA SER A 203 -13.90 -0.89 13.28
C SER A 203 -12.67 -1.54 12.62
N GLN A 204 -12.01 -0.84 11.70
CA GLN A 204 -10.95 -1.39 10.85
C GLN A 204 -9.61 -1.57 11.58
N TRP A 205 -9.32 -0.75 12.59
CA TRP A 205 -8.20 -0.99 13.50
C TRP A 205 -8.61 -1.71 14.81
N GLY A 206 -9.88 -2.14 14.88
CA GLY A 206 -10.42 -2.96 15.98
C GLY A 206 -10.56 -2.21 17.31
N ALA A 207 -10.83 -0.91 17.30
CA ALA A 207 -10.92 -0.05 18.48
C ALA A 207 -11.69 -0.70 19.64
N ARG A 208 -11.15 -0.58 20.87
CA ARG A 208 -11.88 -1.00 22.07
C ARG A 208 -13.18 -0.18 22.17
N PRO A 209 -14.28 -0.76 22.67
CA PRO A 209 -15.45 0.01 23.03
C PRO A 209 -15.07 1.10 24.05
N PRO A 210 -15.51 2.35 23.86
CA PRO A 210 -15.33 3.40 24.87
C PRO A 210 -16.15 3.04 26.11
N LYS A 211 -15.65 3.39 27.30
CA LYS A 211 -16.39 3.23 28.57
C LYS A 211 -17.63 4.13 28.62
N GLU A 212 -17.51 5.33 28.04
CA GLU A 212 -18.55 6.37 27.96
C GLU A 212 -18.37 7.17 26.68
N VAL A 213 -19.48 7.70 26.13
CA VAL A 213 -19.48 8.52 24.90
C VAL A 213 -20.29 9.79 25.15
N THR A 214 -19.62 10.94 25.15
CA THR A 214 -20.25 12.26 25.14
C THR A 214 -20.22 12.82 23.72
N ARG A 215 -21.39 12.94 23.09
CA ARG A 215 -21.51 13.56 21.76
C ARG A 215 -21.55 15.08 21.83
N VAL A 216 -21.14 15.72 20.74
CA VAL A 216 -21.12 17.17 20.53
C VAL A 216 -21.51 17.46 19.07
N PRO A 217 -22.48 18.35 18.81
CA PRO A 217 -22.83 18.79 17.46
C PRO A 217 -21.65 19.37 16.69
N LEU A 218 -21.56 19.10 15.38
CA LEU A 218 -20.50 19.64 14.53
C LEU A 218 -20.50 21.18 14.47
N SER A 219 -21.65 21.82 14.72
CA SER A 219 -21.78 23.28 14.83
C SER A 219 -21.03 23.90 16.01
N GLU A 220 -20.75 23.13 17.07
CA GLU A 220 -19.96 23.58 18.22
C GLU A 220 -18.44 23.49 17.99
N ARG A 221 -18.01 22.83 16.90
CA ARG A 221 -16.60 22.80 16.52
C ARG A 221 -16.20 24.16 15.94
N THR A 222 -15.13 24.74 16.47
CA THR A 222 -14.57 26.03 16.07
C THR A 222 -13.05 26.00 15.84
N GLY A 223 -12.38 24.90 16.20
CA GLY A 223 -10.93 24.76 15.99
C GLY A 223 -10.46 23.33 15.72
N PHE A 224 -9.21 23.23 15.27
CA PHE A 224 -8.53 21.98 14.96
C PHE A 224 -7.12 22.00 15.55
N THR A 225 -6.86 21.13 16.51
CA THR A 225 -5.63 21.13 17.31
C THR A 225 -4.71 20.00 16.88
N VAL A 226 -3.49 20.33 16.45
CA VAL A 226 -2.43 19.36 16.16
C VAL A 226 -1.66 19.00 17.43
N HIS A 227 -1.43 17.70 17.58
CA HIS A 227 -0.66 17.07 18.65
C HIS A 227 0.44 16.18 18.04
N TYR A 228 1.47 15.88 18.83
CA TYR A 228 2.23 14.62 18.68
C TYR A 228 1.81 13.64 19.77
N SER A 229 2.35 12.43 19.73
CA SER A 229 2.15 11.44 20.79
C SER A 229 3.29 11.31 21.79
N ASP A 230 4.38 12.05 21.58
CA ASP A 230 5.63 12.04 22.39
C ASP A 230 6.18 10.62 22.64
N GLY A 231 6.20 9.81 21.57
CA GLY A 231 6.54 8.40 21.63
C GLY A 231 7.01 7.87 20.27
N PRO A 232 7.62 6.67 20.22
CA PRO A 232 8.25 6.17 19.00
C PRO A 232 7.24 5.95 17.88
N THR A 233 7.62 6.28 16.64
CA THR A 233 6.76 6.11 15.43
C THR A 233 6.28 4.66 15.16
N SER A 234 6.83 3.67 15.87
CA SER A 234 6.39 2.27 15.84
C SER A 234 5.24 1.94 16.80
N GLN A 235 4.83 2.87 17.67
CA GLN A 235 3.74 2.64 18.60
C GLN A 235 2.38 2.56 17.89
N THR A 236 1.51 1.67 18.37
CA THR A 236 0.20 1.43 17.73
C THR A 236 -0.89 2.32 18.32
N VAL A 237 -1.90 2.66 17.52
CA VAL A 237 -3.12 3.34 18.01
C VAL A 237 -3.82 2.57 19.13
N ARG A 238 -3.71 1.22 19.13
CA ARG A 238 -4.12 0.31 20.19
C ARG A 238 -3.36 0.57 21.50
N ALA A 239 -2.04 0.69 21.46
CA ALA A 239 -1.22 0.99 22.64
C ALA A 239 -1.57 2.36 23.23
N ILE A 240 -1.78 3.37 22.37
CA ILE A 240 -2.22 4.72 22.79
C ILE A 240 -3.63 4.66 23.42
N GLN A 241 -4.57 3.89 22.86
CA GLN A 241 -5.89 3.69 23.47
C GLN A 241 -5.79 2.99 24.83
N ASN A 242 -4.96 1.95 24.96
CA ASN A 242 -4.75 1.24 26.22
C ASN A 242 -4.12 2.13 27.30
N TYR A 243 -3.10 2.93 26.95
CA TYR A 243 -2.49 3.88 27.89
C TYR A 243 -3.51 4.89 28.45
N HIS A 244 -4.31 5.50 27.57
CA HIS A 244 -5.37 6.42 27.98
C HIS A 244 -6.46 5.75 28.84
N MET A 245 -6.96 4.59 28.42
CA MET A 245 -8.08 3.92 29.11
C MET A 245 -7.67 3.22 30.42
N ASP A 246 -6.54 2.51 30.42
CA ASP A 246 -6.13 1.64 31.52
C ASP A 246 -5.10 2.33 32.43
N GLY A 247 -4.21 3.16 31.87
CA GLY A 247 -3.20 3.91 32.62
C GLY A 247 -3.71 5.25 33.18
N GLN A 248 -4.47 6.00 32.40
CA GLN A 248 -5.02 7.32 32.81
C GLN A 248 -6.51 7.28 33.19
N GLY A 249 -7.15 6.11 33.09
CA GLY A 249 -8.54 5.90 33.48
C GLY A 249 -9.59 6.47 32.52
N TRP A 250 -9.19 7.11 31.40
CA TRP A 250 -10.09 7.80 30.49
C TRP A 250 -11.15 6.89 29.87
N SER A 251 -12.24 7.49 29.40
CA SER A 251 -13.34 6.78 28.75
C SER A 251 -12.94 6.18 27.39
N ASP A 252 -11.95 6.78 26.71
CA ASP A 252 -11.41 6.32 25.43
C ASP A 252 -10.06 7.01 25.11
N ILE A 253 -9.39 6.62 24.02
CA ILE A 253 -8.26 7.33 23.40
C ILE A 253 -8.52 8.85 23.31
N GLY A 254 -7.59 9.70 23.74
CA GLY A 254 -7.88 11.13 23.91
C GLY A 254 -8.13 11.94 22.62
N TYR A 255 -7.59 11.48 21.50
CA TYR A 255 -7.63 12.20 20.22
C TYR A 255 -8.83 11.82 19.36
N ASN A 256 -9.32 12.76 18.54
CA ASN A 256 -10.36 12.51 17.56
C ASN A 256 -9.81 11.70 16.38
N PHE A 257 -8.58 11.98 15.95
CA PHE A 257 -7.88 11.27 14.87
C PHE A 257 -6.39 11.10 15.18
N LEU A 258 -5.78 10.07 14.61
CA LEU A 258 -4.34 9.83 14.70
C LEU A 258 -3.75 9.59 13.30
N VAL A 259 -2.48 9.94 13.12
CA VAL A 259 -1.77 9.86 11.83
C VAL A 259 -0.40 9.23 12.02
N ASP A 260 -0.08 8.16 11.27
CA ASP A 260 1.26 7.58 11.28
C ASP A 260 2.23 8.22 10.28
N ARG A 261 3.51 7.85 10.37
CA ARG A 261 4.60 8.36 9.51
C ARG A 261 4.40 8.09 8.00
N ASP A 262 3.56 7.14 7.62
CA ASP A 262 3.28 6.83 6.21
C ASP A 262 2.06 7.59 5.66
N GLY A 263 1.36 8.33 6.53
CA GLY A 263 0.14 9.07 6.22
C GLY A 263 -1.15 8.25 6.39
N ARG A 264 -1.12 7.11 7.10
CA ARG A 264 -2.37 6.41 7.45
C ARG A 264 -3.10 7.19 8.54
N ILE A 265 -4.38 7.42 8.32
CA ILE A 265 -5.28 8.11 9.25
C ILE A 265 -6.07 7.04 10.00
N TYR A 266 -6.14 7.15 11.32
CA TYR A 266 -6.93 6.28 12.18
C TYR A 266 -7.98 7.12 12.90
N GLU A 267 -9.23 6.68 12.84
CA GLU A 267 -10.32 7.27 13.59
C GLU A 267 -10.16 6.95 15.09
N GLY A 268 -9.86 7.98 15.88
CA GLY A 268 -9.93 7.92 17.33
C GLY A 268 -11.38 8.11 17.76
N ARG A 269 -11.69 9.19 18.48
CA ARG A 269 -13.07 9.53 18.86
C ARG A 269 -13.97 9.98 17.69
N GLY A 270 -13.42 10.25 16.50
CA GLY A 270 -14.23 10.68 15.34
C GLY A 270 -14.70 12.13 15.43
N TRP A 271 -15.68 12.51 14.61
CA TRP A 271 -16.08 13.91 14.39
C TRP A 271 -17.02 14.47 15.47
N ASP A 272 -17.99 13.69 15.92
CA ASP A 272 -19.13 14.10 16.77
C ASP A 272 -18.97 13.76 18.26
N VAL A 273 -17.79 13.30 18.71
CA VAL A 273 -17.52 12.93 20.10
C VAL A 273 -16.49 13.86 20.76
N VAL A 274 -16.75 14.25 22.01
CA VAL A 274 -15.88 15.13 22.80
C VAL A 274 -14.50 14.51 23.01
N GLY A 275 -13.45 15.28 22.77
CA GLY A 275 -12.06 14.86 22.95
C GLY A 275 -11.64 14.65 24.42
N ALA A 276 -10.42 14.20 24.64
CA ALA A 276 -9.70 14.34 25.91
C ALA A 276 -8.24 14.78 25.67
N HIS A 277 -8.03 15.64 24.67
CA HIS A 277 -6.71 16.07 24.20
C HIS A 277 -6.28 17.44 24.75
N ALA A 278 -7.22 18.32 25.10
CA ALA A 278 -6.92 19.63 25.69
C ALA A 278 -8.06 20.12 26.61
N THR A 279 -7.76 20.26 27.91
CA THR A 279 -8.70 20.71 28.94
C THR A 279 -9.31 22.08 28.58
N GLY A 280 -10.63 22.21 28.68
CA GLY A 280 -11.37 23.42 28.28
C GLY A 280 -11.65 23.55 26.77
N HIS A 281 -10.98 22.77 25.91
CA HIS A 281 -11.11 22.84 24.45
C HIS A 281 -11.67 21.57 23.80
N ASN A 282 -11.80 20.46 24.55
CA ASN A 282 -12.27 19.16 24.07
C ASN A 282 -13.63 19.14 23.32
N THR A 283 -14.52 20.08 23.64
CA THR A 283 -15.81 20.26 22.97
C THR A 283 -15.65 21.04 21.66
N THR A 284 -14.93 22.17 21.70
CA THR A 284 -14.79 23.10 20.57
C THR A 284 -13.75 22.70 19.54
N HIS A 285 -12.77 21.87 19.92
CA HIS A 285 -11.64 21.50 19.07
C HIS A 285 -11.58 20.01 18.75
N ILE A 286 -11.39 19.71 17.47
CA ILE A 286 -11.02 18.37 16.98
C ILE A 286 -9.51 18.19 17.18
N GLY A 287 -9.11 17.17 17.94
CA GLY A 287 -7.70 16.85 18.19
C GLY A 287 -7.16 15.81 17.20
N ALA A 288 -6.15 16.18 16.41
CA ALA A 288 -5.44 15.28 15.49
C ALA A 288 -4.00 15.07 15.95
N CYS A 289 -3.62 13.82 16.20
CA CYS A 289 -2.32 13.47 16.76
C CYS A 289 -1.42 12.76 15.75
N PHE A 290 -0.20 13.28 15.56
CA PHE A 290 0.85 12.56 14.87
C PHE A 290 1.50 11.52 15.79
N ILE A 291 1.63 10.29 15.31
CA ILE A 291 2.26 9.18 16.04
C ILE A 291 3.77 9.23 15.83
N GLY A 292 4.48 9.87 16.76
CA GLY A 292 5.92 10.08 16.74
C GLY A 292 6.37 11.15 17.75
N TYR A 293 7.64 11.54 17.64
CA TYR A 293 8.20 12.74 18.27
C TYR A 293 8.11 13.96 17.33
N ASP A 294 8.58 15.13 17.77
CA ASP A 294 8.78 16.26 16.85
C ASP A 294 9.94 15.96 15.88
N GLY A 295 9.84 16.44 14.65
CA GLY A 295 10.77 16.12 13.55
C GLY A 295 10.55 14.76 12.87
N ASP A 296 9.84 13.80 13.48
CA ASP A 296 9.50 12.51 12.86
C ASP A 296 8.41 12.62 11.76
N ALA A 297 7.68 13.75 11.72
CA ALA A 297 6.54 13.96 10.84
C ALA A 297 6.96 14.09 9.36
N THR A 298 6.70 13.04 8.58
CA THR A 298 7.02 13.02 7.14
C THR A 298 6.07 13.92 6.33
N PRO A 299 6.42 14.30 5.09
CA PRO A 299 5.50 15.02 4.20
C PRO A 299 4.14 14.33 4.01
N ARG A 300 4.07 12.99 4.09
CA ARG A 300 2.81 12.25 4.03
C ARG A 300 1.97 12.40 5.31
N ALA A 301 2.61 12.39 6.48
CA ALA A 301 1.93 12.65 7.74
C ALA A 301 1.37 14.08 7.80
N LEU A 302 2.16 15.08 7.37
CA LEU A 302 1.69 16.47 7.24
C LEU A 302 0.52 16.60 6.26
N SER A 303 0.58 15.89 5.12
CA SER A 303 -0.51 15.84 4.14
C SER A 303 -1.79 15.23 4.71
N ALA A 304 -1.66 14.16 5.52
CA ALA A 304 -2.78 13.51 6.18
C ALA A 304 -3.42 14.37 7.28
N LEU A 305 -2.62 15.07 8.08
CA LEU A 305 -3.10 16.07 9.04
C LEU A 305 -3.83 17.21 8.32
N ARG A 306 -3.31 17.69 7.18
CA ARG A 306 -4.00 18.71 6.38
C ARG A 306 -5.30 18.20 5.75
N ALA A 307 -5.33 16.94 5.31
CA ALA A 307 -6.52 16.32 4.77
C ALA A 307 -7.63 16.19 5.85
N LEU A 308 -7.27 15.82 7.08
CA LEU A 308 -8.16 15.84 8.24
C LEU A 308 -8.70 17.24 8.55
N TYR A 309 -7.85 18.28 8.52
CA TYR A 309 -8.28 19.68 8.70
C TYR A 309 -9.29 20.12 7.63
N ASN A 310 -9.02 19.80 6.36
CA ASN A 310 -9.94 20.12 5.26
C ASN A 310 -11.30 19.38 5.43
N ALA A 311 -11.28 18.11 5.82
CA ALA A 311 -12.49 17.33 6.10
C ALA A 311 -13.26 17.86 7.32
N ALA A 312 -12.57 18.32 8.36
CA ALA A 312 -13.17 18.97 9.51
C ALA A 312 -13.93 20.25 9.11
N ASN A 313 -13.34 21.06 8.22
CA ASN A 313 -13.98 22.27 7.72
C ASN A 313 -15.24 21.97 6.89
N ALA A 314 -15.17 20.95 6.02
CA ALA A 314 -16.31 20.50 5.21
C ALA A 314 -17.46 19.98 6.09
N ASN A 315 -17.16 19.08 7.03
CA ASN A 315 -18.16 18.46 7.92
C ASN A 315 -18.84 19.47 8.87
N THR A 316 -18.16 20.57 9.21
CA THR A 316 -18.69 21.62 10.09
C THR A 316 -19.33 22.79 9.33
N GLY A 317 -19.19 22.82 8.00
CA GLY A 317 -19.67 23.92 7.15
C GLY A 317 -18.93 25.25 7.38
N ARG A 318 -17.73 25.24 7.96
CA ARG A 318 -16.95 26.45 8.27
C ARG A 318 -15.44 26.20 8.32
N THR A 319 -14.66 27.25 8.14
CA THR A 319 -13.22 27.20 8.44
C THR A 319 -13.02 27.17 9.96
N LEU A 320 -12.46 26.08 10.47
CA LEU A 320 -12.03 25.95 11.86
C LEU A 320 -10.69 26.68 12.07
N THR A 321 -10.44 27.19 13.27
CA THR A 321 -9.15 27.79 13.64
C THR A 321 -8.06 26.70 13.70
N PRO A 322 -7.03 26.73 12.85
CA PRO A 322 -5.89 25.81 12.94
C PRO A 322 -5.01 26.20 14.13
N THR A 323 -4.70 25.24 15.01
CA THR A 323 -3.87 25.47 16.19
C THR A 323 -3.11 24.21 16.60
N TRP A 324 -2.31 24.31 17.66
CA TRP A 324 -1.50 23.24 18.23
C TRP A 324 -1.66 23.23 19.76
N HIS A 325 -1.34 22.13 20.43
CA HIS A 325 -1.72 21.96 21.86
C HIS A 325 -1.20 23.09 22.76
N GLY A 326 0.10 23.39 22.72
CA GLY A 326 0.70 24.52 23.47
C GLY A 326 0.33 25.92 22.96
N GLY A 327 -0.51 26.03 21.93
CA GLY A 327 -1.06 27.29 21.41
C GLY A 327 -2.47 27.60 21.91
N LEU A 328 -3.11 26.66 22.63
CA LEU A 328 -4.43 26.83 23.21
C LEU A 328 -4.38 27.62 24.53
N SER A 329 -5.38 28.46 24.76
CA SER A 329 -5.48 29.24 26.00
C SER A 329 -5.58 28.32 27.23
N GLY A 330 -4.76 28.61 28.24
CA GLY A 330 -4.69 27.83 29.49
C GLY A 330 -3.93 26.50 29.39
N GLN A 331 -3.30 26.17 28.26
CA GLN A 331 -2.42 25.00 28.14
C GLN A 331 -0.96 25.39 28.39
N SER A 332 -0.25 24.59 29.19
CA SER A 332 1.20 24.73 29.41
C SER A 332 1.88 23.41 29.03
N THR A 333 2.33 23.32 27.78
CA THR A 333 2.92 22.12 27.19
C THR A 333 3.82 22.49 26.02
N GLN A 334 4.83 21.65 25.75
CA GLN A 334 5.67 21.78 24.55
C GLN A 334 5.03 21.12 23.31
N CYS A 335 4.00 20.28 23.48
CA CYS A 335 3.31 19.59 22.38
C CYS A 335 2.79 20.60 21.32
N PRO A 336 3.00 20.35 20.01
CA PRO A 336 3.60 19.18 19.35
C PRO A 336 5.09 19.35 18.99
N GLY A 337 5.83 20.15 19.75
CA GLY A 337 7.22 20.53 19.47
C GLY A 337 7.34 21.67 18.45
N PRO A 338 8.53 22.30 18.35
CA PRO A 338 8.79 23.43 17.46
C PRO A 338 8.54 23.15 15.96
N GLY A 339 8.81 21.95 15.45
CA GLY A 339 8.65 21.60 14.04
C GLY A 339 7.19 21.59 13.59
N LEU A 340 6.35 20.75 14.22
CA LEU A 340 4.91 20.73 13.94
C LEU A 340 4.23 22.07 14.30
N ARG A 341 4.68 22.76 15.35
CA ARG A 341 4.21 24.13 15.65
C ARG A 341 4.49 25.10 14.51
N ALA A 342 5.73 25.16 13.99
CA ALA A 342 6.10 26.05 12.90
C ALA A 342 5.28 25.74 11.62
N TRP A 343 5.01 24.46 11.35
CA TRP A 343 4.15 24.03 10.26
C TRP A 343 2.70 24.52 10.40
N VAL A 344 2.12 24.45 11.60
CA VAL A 344 0.78 25.01 11.86
C VAL A 344 0.79 26.53 11.73
N GLN A 345 1.79 27.22 12.29
CA GLN A 345 1.93 28.67 12.17
C GLN A 345 2.12 29.13 10.72
N GLY A 346 2.76 28.32 9.88
CA GLY A 346 2.84 28.53 8.43
C GLY A 346 1.54 28.28 7.65
N GLY A 347 0.45 27.89 8.32
CA GLY A 347 -0.85 27.64 7.71
C GLY A 347 -1.08 26.19 7.25
N MET A 348 -0.40 25.22 7.86
CA MET A 348 -0.52 23.77 7.57
C MET A 348 -0.26 23.44 6.09
N GLN A 349 0.91 23.84 5.58
CA GLN A 349 1.29 23.70 4.16
C GLN A 349 1.71 22.26 3.84
N ALA A 350 0.96 21.56 2.98
CA ALA A 350 1.30 20.21 2.54
C ALA A 350 0.70 19.92 1.15
N THR A 351 1.25 18.91 0.45
CA THR A 351 0.69 18.44 -0.82
C THR A 351 -0.67 17.77 -0.59
N SER A 352 -1.61 17.99 -1.49
CA SER A 352 -2.99 17.51 -1.34
C SER A 352 -3.08 16.00 -1.57
N ILE A 353 -3.27 15.21 -0.51
CA ILE A 353 -3.52 13.76 -0.61
C ILE A 353 -4.89 13.42 0.03
N PRO A 354 -5.81 12.71 -0.65
CA PRO A 354 -7.18 12.49 -0.17
C PRO A 354 -7.31 11.45 0.96
N VAL A 355 -8.31 11.65 1.83
CA VAL A 355 -8.83 10.67 2.79
C VAL A 355 -9.75 9.67 2.05
N ARG A 356 -9.66 8.36 2.35
CA ARG A 356 -10.52 7.31 1.75
C ARG A 356 -11.11 6.39 2.82
N GLU A 357 -12.43 6.30 2.92
CA GLU A 357 -13.06 5.19 3.65
C GLU A 357 -12.66 3.85 3.01
N GLY A 358 -12.28 2.87 3.83
CA GLY A 358 -11.76 1.59 3.36
C GLY A 358 -12.78 0.46 3.39
N THR A 359 -12.85 -0.31 2.30
CA THR A 359 -13.42 -1.67 2.25
C THR A 359 -12.40 -2.71 1.77
N GLY A 360 -11.13 -2.33 1.65
CA GLY A 360 -10.05 -3.18 1.15
C GLY A 360 -9.63 -4.25 2.16
N GLY A 361 -9.88 -5.52 1.83
CA GLY A 361 -9.36 -6.68 2.56
C GLY A 361 -7.84 -6.83 2.44
N ILE A 362 -7.25 -7.64 3.33
CA ILE A 362 -5.82 -7.93 3.35
C ILE A 362 -5.48 -8.93 2.23
N GLY A 363 -4.83 -8.48 1.16
CA GLY A 363 -4.18 -9.33 0.16
C GLY A 363 -4.15 -8.75 -1.27
N GLY A 364 -3.15 -9.13 -2.08
CA GLY A 364 -3.25 -9.02 -3.55
C GLY A 364 -2.45 -7.92 -4.27
N SER A 365 -1.12 -7.93 -4.11
CA SER A 365 -0.09 -7.69 -5.15
C SER A 365 -0.39 -6.95 -6.48
N GLY A 366 0.45 -5.98 -6.81
CA GLY A 366 0.82 -5.60 -8.19
C GLY A 366 1.25 -4.13 -8.33
N GLY A 367 2.46 -3.76 -8.76
CA GLY A 367 3.64 -4.54 -9.13
C GLY A 367 4.59 -3.69 -9.99
N GLY A 368 5.66 -3.14 -9.43
CA GLY A 368 6.58 -2.25 -10.17
C GLY A 368 7.76 -1.77 -9.34
N THR A 369 8.96 -2.26 -9.67
CA THR A 369 10.27 -2.02 -9.01
C THR A 369 10.51 -0.54 -8.63
N GLY A 370 11.29 -0.19 -7.60
CA GLY A 370 12.17 -0.99 -6.73
C GLY A 370 13.15 -0.10 -5.93
N ALA A 371 14.18 -0.74 -5.35
CA ALA A 371 15.33 -0.19 -4.62
C ALA A 371 15.10 0.40 -3.20
N GLY A 372 15.44 -0.42 -2.18
CA GLY A 372 16.17 0.04 -0.97
C GLY A 372 15.37 0.62 0.19
N GLY A 373 15.14 -0.17 1.24
CA GLY A 373 14.68 0.31 2.55
C GLY A 373 13.98 -0.77 3.38
N GLY A 374 14.68 -1.41 4.31
CA GLY A 374 14.13 -2.47 5.16
C GLY A 374 13.39 -1.95 6.40
N GLY A 375 12.36 -2.68 6.85
CA GLY A 375 11.63 -2.41 8.10
C GLY A 375 10.99 -3.68 8.68
N MET A 376 11.16 -3.89 10.00
CA MET A 376 10.71 -5.06 10.79
C MET A 376 9.60 -4.64 11.78
N THR A 377 8.72 -5.50 12.33
CA THR A 377 8.65 -6.99 12.35
C THR A 377 7.19 -7.45 12.52
N SER A 378 6.83 -8.66 12.07
CA SER A 378 5.48 -9.23 12.23
C SER A 378 5.35 -10.16 13.46
N VAL A 379 4.67 -9.70 14.51
CA VAL A 379 4.11 -10.61 15.53
C VAL A 379 2.86 -11.28 14.94
N ARG A 380 2.58 -12.54 15.33
CA ARG A 380 1.61 -13.46 14.71
C ARG A 380 0.24 -12.83 14.38
N SER A 381 -0.45 -13.34 13.34
CA SER A 381 -1.79 -12.85 12.95
C SER A 381 -2.83 -13.00 14.07
N VAL A 382 -3.88 -12.17 14.05
CA VAL A 382 -4.97 -12.24 15.06
C VAL A 382 -5.63 -13.62 15.11
N ALA A 383 -5.82 -14.28 13.96
CA ALA A 383 -6.34 -15.65 13.91
C ALA A 383 -5.41 -16.64 14.65
N SER A 384 -4.09 -16.49 14.48
CA SER A 384 -3.07 -17.27 15.20
C SER A 384 -3.03 -16.97 16.71
N GLN A 385 -3.52 -15.79 17.14
CA GLN A 385 -3.66 -15.42 18.56
C GLN A 385 -4.93 -16.06 19.14
N GLN A 386 -6.06 -15.98 18.44
CA GLN A 386 -7.33 -16.64 18.81
C GLN A 386 -7.17 -18.16 18.94
N GLN A 387 -6.50 -18.80 17.97
CA GLN A 387 -6.15 -20.22 18.02
C GLN A 387 -5.29 -20.58 19.24
N ALA A 388 -4.31 -19.73 19.56
CA ALA A 388 -3.37 -19.98 20.66
C ALA A 388 -4.01 -19.78 22.04
N VAL A 389 -4.97 -18.88 22.19
CA VAL A 389 -5.84 -18.77 23.37
C VAL A 389 -6.70 -20.02 23.54
N ASN A 390 -7.40 -20.44 22.47
CA ASN A 390 -8.26 -21.62 22.49
C ASN A 390 -7.47 -22.89 22.81
N GLY A 391 -6.29 -23.05 22.19
CA GLY A 391 -5.40 -24.20 22.41
C GLY A 391 -4.83 -24.32 23.83
N ARG A 392 -5.01 -23.31 24.68
CA ARG A 392 -4.68 -23.37 26.12
C ARG A 392 -5.89 -23.64 27.01
N GLY A 393 -7.10 -23.74 26.45
CA GLY A 393 -8.32 -24.10 27.18
C GLY A 393 -9.20 -22.93 27.64
N TYR A 394 -9.18 -21.80 26.93
CA TYR A 394 -10.14 -20.71 27.17
C TYR A 394 -11.57 -21.17 26.86
N SER A 395 -12.53 -20.80 27.72
CA SER A 395 -13.93 -21.24 27.61
C SER A 395 -14.90 -20.08 27.93
N PRO A 396 -15.95 -19.85 27.10
CA PRO A 396 -16.20 -20.51 25.81
C PRO A 396 -15.09 -20.19 24.79
N ALA A 397 -14.82 -21.13 23.88
CA ALA A 397 -13.77 -20.97 22.88
C ALA A 397 -14.06 -19.77 21.95
N LEU A 398 -13.02 -19.03 21.59
CA LEU A 398 -13.10 -17.91 20.66
C LEU A 398 -13.44 -18.37 19.25
N THR A 399 -14.25 -17.59 18.53
CA THR A 399 -14.31 -17.68 17.08
C THR A 399 -12.95 -17.33 16.49
N VAL A 400 -12.42 -18.18 15.60
CA VAL A 400 -11.17 -17.91 14.86
C VAL A 400 -11.54 -17.27 13.52
N ASP A 401 -11.80 -15.97 13.56
CA ASP A 401 -12.21 -15.15 12.42
C ASP A 401 -11.11 -14.17 11.95
N GLY A 402 -10.01 -14.04 12.70
CA GLY A 402 -8.95 -13.08 12.43
C GLY A 402 -9.29 -11.63 12.83
N ILE A 403 -10.39 -11.41 13.55
CA ILE A 403 -10.88 -10.09 13.95
C ILE A 403 -10.56 -9.83 15.42
N TRP A 404 -9.96 -8.68 15.72
CA TRP A 404 -9.65 -8.29 17.09
C TRP A 404 -10.89 -7.77 17.83
N GLY A 405 -11.76 -8.70 18.26
CA GLY A 405 -12.96 -8.42 19.02
C GLY A 405 -12.78 -8.45 20.55
N PRO A 406 -13.81 -8.04 21.33
CA PRO A 406 -13.76 -8.03 22.79
C PRO A 406 -13.55 -9.42 23.41
N HIS A 407 -14.05 -10.48 22.76
CA HIS A 407 -13.77 -11.87 23.19
C HIS A 407 -12.28 -12.22 22.99
N THR A 408 -11.66 -11.78 21.88
CA THR A 408 -10.23 -11.98 21.63
C THR A 408 -9.35 -11.25 22.65
N ASP A 409 -9.67 -10.01 23.00
CA ASP A 409 -8.99 -9.24 24.07
C ASP A 409 -9.08 -9.97 25.41
N ALA A 410 -10.29 -10.36 25.83
CA ALA A 410 -10.52 -11.09 27.08
C ALA A 410 -9.78 -12.45 27.12
N GLY A 411 -9.75 -13.16 26.00
CA GLY A 411 -9.02 -14.41 25.84
C GLY A 411 -7.50 -14.24 25.90
N VAL A 412 -6.96 -13.18 25.30
CA VAL A 412 -5.51 -12.89 25.37
C VAL A 412 -5.11 -12.38 26.75
N ARG A 413 -5.91 -11.54 27.42
CA ARG A 413 -5.69 -11.18 28.83
C ARG A 413 -5.67 -12.40 29.74
N TRP A 414 -6.64 -13.30 29.58
CA TRP A 414 -6.67 -14.56 30.30
C TRP A 414 -5.40 -15.37 30.05
N LEU A 415 -4.96 -15.50 28.80
CA LEU A 415 -3.74 -16.23 28.47
C LEU A 415 -2.49 -15.58 29.06
N GLN A 416 -2.38 -14.25 29.03
CA GLN A 416 -1.28 -13.51 29.65
C GLN A 416 -1.17 -13.78 31.16
N THR A 417 -2.31 -13.82 31.88
CA THR A 417 -2.30 -14.22 33.30
C THR A 417 -1.82 -15.67 33.51
N LYS A 418 -2.12 -16.58 32.58
CA LYS A 418 -1.62 -17.98 32.60
C LYS A 418 -0.13 -18.09 32.25
N LEU A 419 0.42 -17.13 31.51
CA LEU A 419 1.82 -17.05 31.12
C LEU A 419 2.69 -16.23 32.09
N GLY A 420 2.10 -15.64 33.13
CA GLY A 420 2.84 -14.83 34.11
C GLY A 420 3.34 -13.48 33.57
N VAL A 421 2.79 -12.99 32.46
CA VAL A 421 3.09 -11.67 31.88
C VAL A 421 1.97 -10.67 32.14
N GLY A 422 2.24 -9.38 31.93
CA GLY A 422 1.24 -8.33 32.07
C GLY A 422 -0.01 -8.60 31.22
N ALA A 423 -1.17 -8.66 31.85
CA ALA A 423 -2.46 -8.92 31.21
C ALA A 423 -3.06 -7.65 30.56
N ASP A 424 -2.27 -7.01 29.69
CA ASP A 424 -2.60 -5.76 29.01
C ASP A 424 -3.55 -5.94 27.80
N GLY A 425 -3.83 -7.19 27.42
CA GLY A 425 -4.68 -7.55 26.30
C GLY A 425 -3.99 -7.39 24.95
N LEU A 426 -2.66 -7.33 24.90
CA LEU A 426 -1.89 -7.19 23.67
C LEU A 426 -0.96 -8.38 23.46
N TRP A 427 -1.07 -9.02 22.30
CA TRP A 427 -0.07 -9.99 21.89
C TRP A 427 1.18 -9.29 21.31
N GLY A 428 1.90 -8.58 22.17
CA GLY A 428 3.20 -8.00 21.84
C GLY A 428 4.35 -9.02 21.94
N PRO A 429 5.59 -8.61 21.64
CA PRO A 429 6.77 -9.49 21.72
C PRO A 429 6.98 -10.16 23.09
N ALA A 430 6.54 -9.55 24.20
CA ALA A 430 6.60 -10.16 25.53
C ALA A 430 5.58 -11.30 25.71
N THR A 431 4.34 -11.10 25.22
CA THR A 431 3.30 -12.15 25.17
C THR A 431 3.70 -13.29 24.24
N GLU A 432 4.27 -12.95 23.07
CA GLU A 432 4.84 -13.89 22.12
C GLU A 432 5.97 -14.70 22.75
N ALA A 433 6.94 -14.02 23.36
CA ALA A 433 8.08 -14.65 24.01
C ALA A 433 7.66 -15.56 25.16
N ALA A 434 6.74 -15.14 26.03
CA ALA A 434 6.28 -15.98 27.14
C ALA A 434 5.38 -17.15 26.67
N TYR A 435 4.58 -16.95 25.62
CA TYR A 435 3.81 -18.03 25.00
C TYR A 435 4.73 -19.09 24.37
N ALA A 436 5.80 -18.65 23.70
CA ALA A 436 6.75 -19.50 22.99
C ALA A 436 7.84 -20.11 23.90
N SER A 437 8.30 -19.39 24.93
CA SER A 437 9.27 -19.89 25.91
C SER A 437 8.63 -20.88 26.89
N GLY A 438 7.30 -20.85 27.02
CA GLY A 438 6.54 -21.77 27.86
C GLY A 438 6.98 -21.78 29.32
N SER A 439 7.51 -20.66 29.82
CA SER A 439 8.30 -20.65 31.05
C SER A 439 7.48 -20.28 32.28
N GLY A 440 7.19 -21.28 33.11
CA GLY A 440 7.40 -21.05 34.54
C GLY A 440 8.90 -20.90 34.77
N GLY A 441 9.40 -19.66 34.89
CA GLY A 441 10.78 -19.39 35.36
C GLY A 441 11.70 -18.60 34.43
N THR A 442 11.96 -17.35 34.82
CA THR A 442 13.27 -16.65 34.80
C THR A 442 14.20 -16.69 33.56
N GLY A 443 14.36 -15.52 32.92
CA GLY A 443 15.69 -14.91 32.73
C GLY A 443 16.35 -14.97 31.35
N GLY A 444 16.92 -13.83 30.92
CA GLY A 444 18.12 -13.79 30.07
C GLY A 444 17.96 -13.48 28.57
N GLY A 445 18.26 -12.22 28.20
CA GLY A 445 19.20 -11.91 27.11
C GLY A 445 18.89 -12.28 25.64
N GLY A 446 18.49 -11.28 24.86
CA GLY A 446 19.09 -10.92 23.55
C GLY A 446 19.14 -11.95 22.41
N GLY A 447 18.36 -11.69 21.35
CA GLY A 447 18.55 -12.34 20.03
C GLY A 447 17.32 -12.25 19.14
N GLY A 448 17.28 -11.27 18.23
CA GLY A 448 16.18 -11.15 17.26
C GLY A 448 16.27 -12.22 16.16
N MET A 449 15.15 -12.86 15.82
CA MET A 449 15.10 -13.95 14.83
C MET A 449 14.04 -13.72 13.76
N THR A 450 14.47 -13.37 12.55
CA THR A 450 13.66 -13.47 11.31
C THR A 450 14.47 -13.95 10.10
N SER A 451 15.73 -14.34 10.29
CA SER A 451 16.71 -14.60 9.22
C SER A 451 16.78 -16.06 8.75
N VAL A 452 15.68 -16.81 8.79
CA VAL A 452 15.70 -18.28 8.66
C VAL A 452 15.40 -18.76 7.24
N ARG A 453 14.20 -18.46 6.69
CA ARG A 453 13.80 -18.90 5.33
C ARG A 453 12.71 -17.99 4.76
N SER A 454 12.78 -17.61 3.48
CA SER A 454 11.73 -16.81 2.83
C SER A 454 10.45 -17.63 2.58
N VAL A 455 9.29 -16.97 2.47
CA VAL A 455 8.00 -17.67 2.26
C VAL A 455 8.02 -18.56 1.02
N SER A 456 8.60 -18.11 -0.10
CA SER A 456 8.75 -18.93 -1.31
C SER A 456 9.65 -20.14 -1.08
N SER A 457 10.77 -19.99 -0.37
CA SER A 457 11.62 -21.11 0.02
C SER A 457 10.94 -22.08 1.01
N GLN A 458 9.95 -21.63 1.78
CA GLN A 458 9.12 -22.49 2.64
C GLN A 458 8.06 -23.25 1.83
N GLN A 459 7.37 -22.58 0.90
CA GLN A 459 6.43 -23.22 -0.05
C GLN A 459 7.14 -24.30 -0.88
N GLN A 460 8.34 -24.01 -1.40
CA GLN A 460 9.20 -24.98 -2.08
C GLN A 460 9.57 -26.17 -1.19
N ALA A 461 9.88 -25.92 0.08
CA ALA A 461 10.27 -26.95 1.02
C ALA A 461 9.12 -27.88 1.42
N VAL A 462 7.91 -27.34 1.62
CA VAL A 462 6.67 -28.10 1.82
C VAL A 462 6.37 -28.99 0.60
N ASN A 463 6.43 -28.42 -0.61
CA ASN A 463 6.21 -29.17 -1.84
C ASN A 463 7.27 -30.27 -2.03
N GLY A 464 8.55 -29.96 -1.79
CA GLY A 464 9.66 -30.90 -1.87
C GLY A 464 9.61 -32.03 -0.84
N TYR A 465 8.79 -31.91 0.20
CA TYR A 465 8.51 -32.98 1.16
C TYR A 465 7.30 -33.86 0.74
N GLY A 466 6.56 -33.47 -0.31
CA GLY A 466 5.46 -34.25 -0.89
C GLY A 466 4.04 -33.81 -0.50
N TYR A 467 3.84 -32.53 -0.17
CA TYR A 467 2.49 -31.99 0.08
C TYR A 467 1.62 -32.04 -1.20
N SER A 468 0.35 -32.45 -1.06
CA SER A 468 -0.57 -32.61 -2.19
C SER A 468 -1.98 -32.09 -1.85
N PRO A 469 -2.62 -31.29 -2.72
CA PRO A 469 -2.06 -30.70 -3.94
C PRO A 469 -0.90 -29.74 -3.63
N ALA A 470 0.08 -29.68 -4.53
CA ALA A 470 1.26 -28.84 -4.34
C ALA A 470 0.89 -27.35 -4.23
N LEU A 471 1.59 -26.63 -3.36
CA LEU A 471 1.44 -25.19 -3.18
C LEU A 471 1.90 -24.43 -4.42
N THR A 472 1.21 -23.33 -4.72
CA THR A 472 1.76 -22.32 -5.64
C THR A 472 2.94 -21.63 -4.95
N VAL A 473 4.09 -21.56 -5.62
CA VAL A 473 5.29 -20.88 -5.11
C VAL A 473 5.27 -19.43 -5.58
N ASP A 474 4.51 -18.60 -4.87
CA ASP A 474 4.31 -17.17 -5.14
C ASP A 474 4.99 -16.24 -4.11
N GLY A 475 5.50 -16.78 -3.00
CA GLY A 475 6.04 -16.02 -1.88
C GLY A 475 4.98 -15.37 -0.99
N ILE A 476 3.70 -15.70 -1.17
CA ILE A 476 2.58 -15.14 -0.41
C ILE A 476 2.17 -16.10 0.71
N TRP A 477 2.10 -15.58 1.94
CA TRP A 477 1.62 -16.37 3.08
C TRP A 477 0.09 -16.49 3.08
N GLY A 478 -0.43 -17.41 2.28
CA GLY A 478 -1.85 -17.76 2.21
C GLY A 478 -2.25 -18.95 3.09
N PRO A 479 -3.56 -19.24 3.23
CA PRO A 479 -4.07 -20.35 4.04
C PRO A 479 -3.56 -21.73 3.55
N HIS A 480 -3.30 -21.89 2.25
CA HIS A 480 -2.67 -23.10 1.73
C HIS A 480 -1.21 -23.25 2.20
N THR A 481 -0.45 -22.15 2.26
CA THR A 481 0.93 -22.13 2.78
C THR A 481 0.97 -22.47 4.27
N ASP A 482 0.09 -21.90 5.08
CA ASP A 482 -0.06 -22.23 6.51
C ASP A 482 -0.38 -23.73 6.71
N ALA A 483 -1.39 -24.25 6.02
CA ALA A 483 -1.75 -25.67 6.07
C ALA A 483 -0.60 -26.59 5.63
N GLY A 484 0.14 -26.20 4.59
CA GLY A 484 1.31 -26.92 4.10
C GLY A 484 2.48 -26.93 5.07
N VAL A 485 2.78 -25.81 5.73
CA VAL A 485 3.83 -25.73 6.75
C VAL A 485 3.45 -26.49 8.02
N ARG A 486 2.19 -26.43 8.47
CA ARG A 486 1.69 -27.28 9.56
C ARG A 486 1.80 -28.76 9.24
N TRP A 487 1.38 -29.16 8.04
CA TRP A 487 1.52 -30.53 7.58
C TRP A 487 2.99 -30.97 7.62
N LEU A 488 3.91 -30.15 7.09
CA LEU A 488 5.33 -30.44 7.11
C LEU A 488 5.84 -30.59 8.55
N GLN A 489 5.51 -29.66 9.45
CA GLN A 489 5.86 -29.74 10.86
C GLN A 489 5.40 -31.05 11.52
N THR A 490 4.18 -31.54 11.23
CA THR A 490 3.74 -32.86 11.73
C THR A 490 4.60 -34.01 11.21
N LYS A 491 5.15 -33.91 10.00
CA LYS A 491 6.05 -34.92 9.44
C LYS A 491 7.45 -34.85 10.04
N LEU A 492 7.92 -33.64 10.36
CA LEU A 492 9.22 -33.38 10.97
C LEU A 492 9.24 -33.64 12.50
N GLY A 493 8.10 -34.01 13.10
CA GLY A 493 8.01 -34.30 14.54
C GLY A 493 8.10 -33.06 15.45
N VAL A 494 7.87 -31.87 14.91
CA VAL A 494 7.81 -30.61 15.68
C VAL A 494 6.38 -30.10 15.81
N GLY A 495 6.18 -29.12 16.70
CA GLY A 495 4.88 -28.47 16.89
C GLY A 495 4.35 -27.90 15.58
N ALA A 496 3.17 -28.36 15.14
CA ALA A 496 2.49 -27.92 13.93
C ALA A 496 1.75 -26.58 14.13
N ASP A 497 2.49 -25.57 14.56
CA ASP A 497 2.00 -24.23 14.87
C ASP A 497 1.79 -23.34 13.64
N GLY A 498 2.27 -23.77 12.47
CA GLY A 498 2.20 -23.05 11.20
C GLY A 498 3.34 -22.03 11.04
N LEU A 499 4.29 -21.96 11.96
CA LEU A 499 5.37 -20.99 11.95
C LEU A 499 6.71 -21.65 11.63
N TRP A 500 7.35 -21.18 10.56
CA TRP A 500 8.69 -21.62 10.21
C TRP A 500 9.76 -20.91 11.06
N GLY A 501 9.76 -21.21 12.36
CA GLY A 501 10.78 -20.77 13.30
C GLY A 501 12.07 -21.60 13.20
N PRO A 502 13.09 -21.27 14.02
CA PRO A 502 14.34 -22.03 14.08
C PRO A 502 14.16 -23.51 14.44
N ALA A 503 13.13 -23.86 15.23
CA ALA A 503 12.81 -25.26 15.53
C ALA A 503 12.29 -25.99 14.28
N THR A 504 11.42 -25.35 13.49
CA THR A 504 10.95 -25.88 12.20
C THR A 504 12.08 -25.98 11.18
N GLU A 505 12.99 -25.01 11.11
CA GLU A 505 14.17 -25.09 10.24
C GLU A 505 15.18 -26.15 10.71
N ALA A 506 15.47 -26.24 12.01
CA ALA A 506 16.38 -27.24 12.56
C ALA A 506 15.81 -28.66 12.43
N ALA A 507 14.49 -28.83 12.59
CA ALA A 507 13.82 -30.10 12.35
C ALA A 507 13.54 -30.37 10.87
N TYR A 508 13.47 -29.36 10.00
CA TYR A 508 13.47 -29.55 8.55
C TYR A 508 14.85 -30.03 8.14
N ASN A 509 15.90 -29.24 8.36
CA ASN A 509 17.28 -29.61 8.06
C ASN A 509 17.71 -30.92 8.77
N GLY A 510 17.17 -31.22 9.96
CA GLY A 510 17.39 -32.47 10.68
C GLY A 510 16.52 -33.64 10.21
N GLY A 511 15.25 -33.42 9.89
CA GLY A 511 14.29 -34.46 9.45
C GLY A 511 14.42 -34.83 7.97
N LEU A 512 15.32 -34.17 7.23
CA LEU A 512 15.63 -34.44 5.83
C LEU A 512 16.80 -35.42 5.62
N ASP A 513 17.41 -35.89 6.73
CA ASP A 513 17.76 -37.29 7.02
C ASP A 513 18.57 -37.34 8.35
N ASN A 514 17.89 -37.67 9.48
CA ASN A 514 18.47 -37.96 10.80
C ASN A 514 19.38 -36.90 11.49
N GLY A 515 19.41 -35.64 11.07
CA GLY A 515 20.22 -34.59 11.71
C GLY A 515 21.72 -34.84 11.66
N ALA A 516 22.15 -35.82 10.86
CA ALA A 516 23.54 -36.07 10.57
C ALA A 516 24.00 -35.04 9.54
N ALA A 517 25.09 -34.34 9.85
CA ALA A 517 25.85 -33.62 8.83
C ALA A 517 26.15 -34.58 7.67
N LEU A 518 25.94 -34.13 6.42
CA LEU A 518 26.32 -34.87 5.22
C LEU A 518 27.74 -35.40 5.42
N THR A 519 27.93 -36.71 5.26
CA THR A 519 29.28 -37.28 5.31
C THR A 519 30.13 -36.57 4.26
N VAL A 520 31.24 -35.95 4.66
CA VAL A 520 32.11 -35.17 3.78
C VAL A 520 33.04 -36.14 3.01
N ASP A 521 32.42 -37.01 2.22
CA ASP A 521 33.04 -38.11 1.51
C ASP A 521 33.45 -37.76 0.07
N GLY A 522 32.86 -36.71 -0.51
CA GLY A 522 33.07 -36.29 -1.90
C GLY A 522 32.18 -37.00 -2.91
N SER A 523 31.19 -37.78 -2.45
CA SER A 523 30.20 -38.45 -3.30
C SER A 523 29.00 -37.54 -3.49
N PHE A 524 28.68 -37.17 -4.74
CA PHE A 524 27.48 -36.39 -5.03
C PHE A 524 26.23 -37.28 -5.12
N GLY A 525 26.00 -38.06 -4.05
CA GLY A 525 24.88 -38.99 -3.93
C GLY A 525 23.55 -38.30 -3.62
N PRO A 526 22.43 -39.06 -3.59
CA PRO A 526 21.09 -38.50 -3.46
C PRO A 526 20.88 -37.55 -2.27
N ALA A 527 21.54 -37.79 -1.13
CA ALA A 527 21.50 -36.89 0.01
C ALA A 527 22.14 -35.52 -0.29
N THR A 528 23.32 -35.50 -0.91
CA THR A 528 24.00 -34.26 -1.32
C THR A 528 23.25 -33.58 -2.46
N VAL A 529 22.73 -34.32 -3.43
CA VAL A 529 21.87 -33.78 -4.51
C VAL A 529 20.67 -33.04 -3.93
N LYS A 530 19.89 -33.69 -3.05
CA LYS A 530 18.73 -33.07 -2.39
C LYS A 530 19.14 -31.87 -1.55
N ALA A 531 20.25 -31.93 -0.82
CA ALA A 531 20.77 -30.79 -0.05
C ALA A 531 21.13 -29.60 -0.95
N THR A 532 21.80 -29.83 -2.08
CA THR A 532 22.14 -28.76 -3.05
C THR A 532 20.90 -28.18 -3.73
N GLN A 533 19.93 -29.02 -4.14
CA GLN A 533 18.64 -28.58 -4.69
C GLN A 533 17.87 -27.67 -3.72
N ARG A 534 17.85 -28.01 -2.43
CA ARG A 534 17.23 -27.20 -1.35
C ARG A 534 17.90 -25.82 -1.23
N ALA A 535 19.23 -25.76 -1.26
CA ALA A 535 19.98 -24.52 -1.10
C ALA A 535 19.84 -23.56 -2.31
N ILE A 536 19.84 -24.10 -3.53
CA ILE A 536 19.68 -23.31 -4.77
C ILE A 536 18.21 -23.00 -5.12
N GLY A 537 17.24 -23.35 -4.27
CA GLY A 537 15.84 -22.97 -4.41
C GLY A 537 15.11 -23.60 -5.59
N VAL A 538 15.36 -24.88 -5.88
CA VAL A 538 14.67 -25.66 -6.93
C VAL A 538 13.89 -26.84 -6.36
N THR A 539 13.11 -27.52 -7.20
CA THR A 539 12.43 -28.77 -6.87
C THR A 539 13.41 -29.81 -6.32
N VAL A 540 13.04 -30.43 -5.20
CA VAL A 540 13.90 -31.36 -4.45
C VAL A 540 13.49 -32.81 -4.76
N ASP A 541 13.68 -33.21 -6.01
CA ASP A 541 13.41 -34.59 -6.47
C ASP A 541 14.55 -35.58 -6.16
N GLY A 542 15.74 -35.09 -5.81
CA GLY A 542 16.93 -35.90 -5.62
C GLY A 542 17.58 -36.41 -6.91
N GLN A 543 17.17 -35.87 -8.06
CA GLN A 543 17.70 -36.17 -9.38
C GLN A 543 18.42 -34.94 -9.94
N TRP A 544 19.74 -35.01 -10.07
CA TRP A 544 20.52 -33.87 -10.58
C TRP A 544 20.37 -33.74 -12.11
N GLY A 545 19.38 -32.94 -12.54
CA GLY A 545 19.06 -32.69 -13.94
C GLY A 545 19.13 -31.20 -14.35
N PRO A 546 18.72 -30.86 -15.59
CA PRO A 546 18.86 -29.50 -16.15
C PRO A 546 18.22 -28.39 -15.30
N ASP A 547 17.09 -28.66 -14.62
CA ASP A 547 16.47 -27.71 -13.69
C ASP A 547 17.35 -27.41 -12.47
N SER A 548 18.04 -28.43 -11.95
CA SER A 548 19.00 -28.27 -10.85
C SER A 548 20.20 -27.44 -11.30
N VAL A 549 20.68 -27.66 -12.52
CA VAL A 549 21.77 -26.88 -13.11
C VAL A 549 21.35 -25.43 -13.37
N ARG A 550 20.14 -25.17 -13.89
CA ARG A 550 19.59 -23.80 -14.03
C ARG A 550 19.37 -23.13 -12.67
N GLY A 551 19.09 -23.89 -11.61
CA GLY A 551 19.12 -23.41 -10.23
C GLY A 551 20.51 -22.94 -9.82
N LEU A 552 21.50 -23.82 -9.97
CA LEU A 552 22.90 -23.57 -9.60
C LEU A 552 23.49 -22.38 -10.37
N GLN A 553 23.27 -22.29 -11.68
CA GLN A 553 23.73 -21.18 -12.51
C GLN A 553 23.13 -19.83 -12.05
N ARG A 554 21.84 -19.79 -11.72
CA ARG A 554 21.20 -18.59 -11.15
C ARG A 554 21.77 -18.23 -9.78
N HIS A 555 21.91 -19.21 -8.90
CA HIS A 555 22.49 -19.02 -7.57
C HIS A 555 23.91 -18.42 -7.64
N LEU A 556 24.79 -18.98 -8.48
CA LEU A 556 26.15 -18.48 -8.68
C LEU A 556 26.19 -17.07 -9.31
N ASN A 557 25.25 -16.76 -10.19
CA ASN A 557 25.10 -15.41 -10.73
C ASN A 557 24.68 -14.40 -9.65
N THR A 558 23.71 -14.74 -8.80
CA THR A 558 23.22 -13.88 -7.71
C THR A 558 24.28 -13.66 -6.62
N TRP A 559 24.93 -14.72 -6.14
CA TRP A 559 25.78 -14.66 -4.94
C TRP A 559 27.29 -14.50 -5.23
N SER A 560 27.73 -14.77 -6.46
CA SER A 560 29.12 -14.58 -6.89
C SER A 560 29.31 -13.65 -8.09
N GLY A 561 28.24 -13.15 -8.72
CA GLY A 561 28.36 -12.33 -9.93
C GLY A 561 28.94 -13.10 -11.12
N ALA A 562 28.75 -14.42 -11.16
CA ALA A 562 29.51 -15.33 -12.03
C ALA A 562 29.31 -15.16 -13.56
N GLY A 563 28.32 -14.38 -14.00
CA GLY A 563 28.09 -14.08 -15.42
C GLY A 563 27.74 -15.28 -16.30
N LEU A 564 27.29 -16.39 -15.71
CA LEU A 564 26.97 -17.64 -16.41
C LEU A 564 25.70 -17.50 -17.25
N VAL A 565 25.68 -18.14 -18.42
CA VAL A 565 24.44 -18.43 -19.14
C VAL A 565 23.63 -19.46 -18.35
N VAL A 566 22.31 -19.26 -18.25
CA VAL A 566 21.40 -20.15 -17.51
C VAL A 566 20.74 -21.12 -18.50
N ASP A 567 21.51 -22.10 -18.97
CA ASP A 567 21.12 -23.06 -20.01
C ASP A 567 20.73 -24.45 -19.46
N GLY A 568 21.13 -24.79 -18.23
CA GLY A 568 20.94 -26.12 -17.65
C GLY A 568 21.99 -27.16 -18.07
N ALA A 569 23.04 -26.74 -18.78
CA ALA A 569 24.18 -27.56 -19.14
C ALA A 569 25.37 -27.26 -18.21
N ALA A 570 25.73 -28.21 -17.35
CA ALA A 570 26.78 -28.01 -16.36
C ALA A 570 28.17 -28.16 -17.00
N GLY A 571 28.66 -27.09 -17.60
CA GLY A 571 29.97 -27.03 -18.25
C GLY A 571 31.10 -26.52 -17.32
N PRO A 572 32.36 -26.54 -17.79
CA PRO A 572 33.52 -26.10 -17.01
C PRO A 572 33.40 -24.68 -16.44
N ALA A 573 32.70 -23.76 -17.13
CA ALA A 573 32.43 -22.41 -16.63
C ALA A 573 31.58 -22.42 -15.34
N THR A 574 30.49 -23.21 -15.32
CA THR A 574 29.63 -23.39 -14.13
C THR A 574 30.41 -24.00 -12.98
N TYR A 575 31.30 -24.96 -13.26
CA TYR A 575 32.12 -25.61 -12.24
C TYR A 575 33.23 -24.71 -11.69
N LYS A 576 33.89 -23.89 -12.53
CA LYS A 576 34.84 -22.86 -12.05
C LYS A 576 34.17 -21.83 -11.16
N ALA A 577 32.97 -21.38 -11.53
CA ALA A 577 32.17 -20.47 -10.71
C ALA A 577 31.81 -21.10 -9.35
N LEU A 578 31.39 -22.36 -9.32
CA LEU A 578 31.12 -23.08 -8.08
C LEU A 578 32.38 -23.22 -7.21
N GLN A 579 33.51 -23.64 -7.77
CA GLN A 579 34.77 -23.79 -7.05
C GLN A 579 35.22 -22.45 -6.44
N THR A 580 35.06 -21.36 -7.18
CA THR A 580 35.36 -19.99 -6.73
C THR A 580 34.44 -19.56 -5.58
N HIS A 581 33.14 -19.84 -5.71
CA HIS A 581 32.14 -19.55 -4.69
C HIS A 581 32.39 -20.32 -3.38
N LEU A 582 32.64 -21.63 -3.48
CA LEU A 582 32.98 -22.49 -2.33
C LEU A 582 34.26 -22.03 -1.64
N ASN A 583 35.31 -21.67 -2.40
CA ASN A 583 36.53 -21.10 -1.83
C ASN A 583 36.26 -19.82 -1.02
N LYS A 584 35.41 -18.93 -1.54
CA LYS A 584 35.03 -17.69 -0.84
C LYS A 584 34.23 -17.95 0.45
N MET A 585 33.39 -18.98 0.47
CA MET A 585 32.49 -19.26 1.61
C MET A 585 33.12 -20.14 2.69
N THR A 586 33.90 -21.16 2.31
CA THR A 586 34.44 -22.14 3.27
C THR A 586 35.95 -22.12 3.42
N GLY A 587 36.68 -21.33 2.62
CA GLY A 587 38.15 -21.32 2.61
C GLY A 587 38.78 -22.63 2.11
N ALA A 588 38.09 -23.41 1.28
CA ALA A 588 38.47 -24.80 0.94
C ALA A 588 39.77 -24.96 0.13
N GLY A 589 40.32 -23.91 -0.46
CA GLY A 589 41.58 -23.97 -1.23
C GLY A 589 41.50 -24.82 -2.51
N LEU A 590 40.31 -25.00 -3.09
CA LEU A 590 40.09 -25.75 -4.32
C LEU A 590 40.85 -25.13 -5.50
N ALA A 591 41.44 -25.96 -6.35
CA ALA A 591 41.83 -25.54 -7.69
C ALA A 591 40.58 -25.16 -8.50
N VAL A 592 40.65 -24.04 -9.23
CA VAL A 592 39.55 -23.55 -10.08
C VAL A 592 39.74 -24.08 -11.51
N ASP A 593 39.74 -25.41 -11.63
CA ASP A 593 40.02 -26.15 -12.87
C ASP A 593 38.79 -26.32 -13.77
N GLY A 594 37.58 -26.24 -13.20
CA GLY A 594 36.32 -26.49 -13.91
C GLY A 594 35.93 -27.97 -14.03
N ALA A 595 36.52 -28.85 -13.21
CA ALA A 595 36.11 -30.24 -13.10
C ALA A 595 35.16 -30.44 -11.91
N TRP A 596 34.07 -31.20 -12.10
CA TRP A 596 33.24 -31.67 -10.98
C TRP A 596 33.90 -32.87 -10.30
N GLY A 597 34.84 -32.59 -9.40
CA GLY A 597 35.62 -33.60 -8.68
C GLY A 597 35.21 -33.80 -7.21
N PRO A 598 35.63 -34.91 -6.56
CA PRO A 598 35.31 -35.18 -5.16
C PRO A 598 35.73 -34.07 -4.19
N ALA A 599 36.80 -33.32 -4.48
CA ALA A 599 37.21 -32.18 -3.67
C ALA A 599 36.17 -31.04 -3.69
N THR A 600 35.63 -30.71 -4.87
CA THR A 600 34.55 -29.73 -5.02
C THR A 600 33.28 -30.21 -4.29
N VAL A 601 32.96 -31.49 -4.37
CA VAL A 601 31.83 -32.08 -3.65
C VAL A 601 32.03 -32.05 -2.13
N LYS A 602 33.22 -32.33 -1.60
CA LYS A 602 33.52 -32.20 -0.16
C LYS A 602 33.35 -30.77 0.34
N ALA A 603 33.83 -29.79 -0.43
CA ALA A 603 33.65 -28.38 -0.09
C ALA A 603 32.16 -27.99 -0.11
N LEU A 604 31.39 -28.47 -1.09
CA LEU A 604 29.94 -28.29 -1.18
C LEU A 604 29.19 -28.93 0.01
N GLN A 605 29.47 -30.19 0.33
CA GLN A 605 28.95 -30.89 1.52
C GLN A 605 29.27 -30.11 2.81
N THR A 606 30.50 -29.58 2.93
CA THR A 606 30.93 -28.77 4.08
C THR A 606 30.17 -27.43 4.16
N ALA A 607 29.96 -26.75 3.02
CA ALA A 607 29.22 -25.49 2.96
C ALA A 607 27.74 -25.70 3.35
N LEU A 608 27.11 -26.74 2.80
CA LEU A 608 25.73 -27.14 3.09
C LEU A 608 25.55 -27.50 4.59
N ASN A 609 26.46 -28.30 5.15
CA ASN A 609 26.44 -28.68 6.57
C ASN A 609 26.56 -27.48 7.53
N ARG A 610 27.18 -26.37 7.09
CA ARG A 610 27.35 -25.15 7.88
C ARG A 610 26.24 -24.12 7.65
N GLY A 611 25.29 -24.39 6.74
CA GLY A 611 24.31 -23.38 6.30
C GLY A 611 24.96 -22.18 5.59
N GLN A 612 26.11 -22.39 4.95
CA GLN A 612 26.96 -21.36 4.33
C GLN A 612 26.90 -21.41 2.79
N PHE A 613 25.97 -22.16 2.19
CA PHE A 613 25.81 -22.32 0.74
C PHE A 613 24.48 -21.77 0.27
#